data_AF-A0A7D5RUL3-F1
#
_entry.id   AF-A0A7D5RUL3-F1
#
_cell.length_a   1.000
_cell.length_b   1.000
_cell.length_c   1.000
_cell.angle_alpha   90.00
_cell.angle_beta   90.00
_cell.angle_gamma   90.00
#
_symmetry.space_group_name_H-M   'P 1'
#
loop_
_entity.id
_entity.type
_entity.pdbx_description
1 polymer ?
#
loop_
_entity_poly.entity_id
_entity_poly.type
_entity_poly.pdbx_seq_one_letter_code
_entity_poly.pdbx_strand_id
1 'polypeptide(L)'
;MTTGTLQGNATNLPQAGITDNSTLVFDQSTPGTYASNITGTGALVKQGASTLVLTGTNSYAAGTIISAGTLQGNTTSIPASNGVLDNGILVFDQAANGTYSGNITGTGSFVKQNAGTLILSGTNTYAGGTTITGGTLQGSTTNIPSGPVLNNSILIFDQPTTGVFSGPISGTGMLIKQNAGLLILSGANSYTGSTTITGGILQGNTNSIPSGSVIDNATFVLDQNFDGTFGEVFPDQGLF
;
A
#
# COMPACT_ATOMS: atom_id res chain seq x y z
N MET A 1 16.03 25.33 23.81
CA MET A 1 14.59 25.24 24.04
C MET A 1 14.27 23.77 24.24
N THR A 2 13.73 23.38 25.39
CA THR A 2 13.34 21.98 25.65
C THR A 2 12.30 21.57 24.63
N THR A 3 12.58 20.51 23.86
CA THR A 3 11.64 19.82 23.00
C THR A 3 10.44 19.38 23.85
N GLY A 4 9.33 20.12 23.76
CA GLY A 4 8.10 19.78 24.46
C GLY A 4 7.37 18.65 23.74
N THR A 5 6.65 17.83 24.50
CA THR A 5 5.72 16.86 23.95
C THR A 5 4.30 17.34 24.27
N LEU A 6 3.48 17.54 23.25
CA LEU A 6 2.04 17.67 23.45
C LEU A 6 1.44 16.27 23.35
N GLN A 7 0.81 15.78 24.41
CA GLN A 7 0.22 14.45 24.45
C GLN A 7 -1.26 14.50 24.81
N GLY A 8 -2.05 13.71 24.11
CA GLY A 8 -3.47 13.52 24.39
C GLY A 8 -4.06 12.47 23.46
N ASN A 9 -5.34 12.57 23.14
CA ASN A 9 -6.06 11.70 22.22
C ASN A 9 -7.01 12.53 21.35
N ALA A 10 -7.72 11.88 20.43
CA ALA A 10 -8.60 12.55 19.49
C ALA A 10 -9.69 13.44 20.14
N THR A 11 -10.09 13.18 21.39
CA THR A 11 -11.18 13.92 22.07
C THR A 11 -10.70 14.98 23.04
N ASN A 12 -9.47 14.91 23.56
CA ASN A 12 -8.96 15.85 24.57
C ASN A 12 -7.89 16.82 24.05
N LEU A 13 -7.34 16.60 22.85
CA LEU A 13 -6.46 17.55 22.20
C LEU A 13 -7.24 18.75 21.63
N PRO A 14 -6.60 19.92 21.44
CA PRO A 14 -7.25 21.10 20.89
C PRO A 14 -7.95 20.82 19.55
N GLN A 15 -9.20 21.24 19.41
CA GLN A 15 -10.02 21.01 18.21
C GLN A 15 -10.05 22.23 17.26
N ALA A 16 -9.17 23.20 17.47
CA ALA A 16 -8.99 24.36 16.60
C ALA A 16 -7.78 24.21 15.66
N GLY A 17 -7.24 23.00 15.56
CA GLY A 17 -5.96 22.71 14.93
C GLY A 17 -4.79 22.79 15.89
N ILE A 18 -3.68 22.17 15.50
CA ILE A 18 -2.43 22.14 16.25
C ILE A 18 -1.30 22.61 15.34
N THR A 19 -0.48 23.52 15.83
CA THR A 19 0.84 23.80 15.24
C THR A 19 1.88 23.25 16.21
N ASP A 20 2.46 22.10 15.88
CA ASP A 20 3.48 21.46 16.71
C ASP A 20 4.84 21.49 16.00
N ASN A 21 5.83 22.04 16.69
CA ASN A 21 7.21 22.17 16.19
C ASN A 21 8.17 21.19 16.89
N SER A 22 7.64 20.16 17.57
CA SER A 22 8.41 19.19 18.34
C SER A 22 7.82 17.80 18.19
N THR A 23 7.03 17.31 19.15
CA THR A 23 6.35 16.01 19.04
C THR A 23 4.92 16.10 19.57
N LEU A 24 3.97 15.72 18.72
CA LEU A 24 2.57 15.52 19.06
C LEU A 24 2.28 14.03 19.22
N VAL A 25 1.84 13.61 20.40
CA VAL A 25 1.50 12.22 20.72
C VAL A 25 -0.02 12.07 20.84
N PHE A 26 -0.58 11.17 20.03
CA PHE A 26 -1.92 10.62 20.21
C PHE A 26 -1.84 9.27 20.92
N ASP A 27 -2.17 9.25 22.20
CA ASP A 27 -2.37 8.05 23.01
C ASP A 27 -3.83 7.59 22.92
N GLN A 28 -4.10 6.73 21.93
CA GLN A 28 -5.46 6.38 21.53
C GLN A 28 -5.84 4.99 22.06
N SER A 29 -6.45 4.95 23.24
CA SER A 29 -6.92 3.71 23.88
C SER A 29 -8.32 3.28 23.43
N THR A 30 -9.15 4.21 22.94
CA THR A 30 -10.46 3.96 22.32
C THR A 30 -10.47 4.50 20.88
N PRO A 31 -11.31 4.04 19.95
CA PRO A 31 -11.35 4.63 18.61
C PRO A 31 -11.71 6.12 18.64
N GLY A 32 -11.08 6.94 17.80
CA GLY A 32 -11.38 8.37 17.73
C GLY A 32 -10.96 9.03 16.42
N THR A 33 -11.66 10.10 16.06
CA THR A 33 -11.38 10.90 14.86
C THR A 33 -10.90 12.29 15.26
N TYR A 34 -9.76 12.70 14.72
CA TYR A 34 -9.24 14.06 14.85
C TYR A 34 -9.37 14.78 13.50
N ALA A 35 -10.29 15.75 13.46
CA ALA A 35 -10.70 16.41 12.22
C ALA A 35 -9.96 17.71 11.90
N SER A 36 -9.25 18.26 12.89
CA SER A 36 -8.54 19.53 12.70
C SER A 36 -7.18 19.33 12.04
N ASN A 37 -6.65 20.39 11.44
CA ASN A 37 -5.34 20.37 10.81
C ASN A 37 -4.22 20.34 11.85
N ILE A 38 -3.21 19.54 11.59
CA ILE A 38 -1.95 19.46 12.32
C ILE A 38 -0.85 19.97 11.39
N THR A 39 -0.14 21.00 11.83
CA THR A 39 0.88 21.71 11.04
C THR A 39 2.14 21.90 11.89
N GLY A 40 3.21 22.43 11.30
CA GLY A 40 4.45 22.77 11.99
C GLY A 40 5.63 21.86 11.61
N THR A 41 6.76 22.02 12.30
CA THR A 41 7.98 21.26 11.99
C THR A 41 8.11 19.95 12.76
N GLY A 42 7.16 19.65 13.64
CA GLY A 42 7.19 18.49 14.54
C GLY A 42 6.81 17.16 13.89
N ALA A 43 6.88 16.11 14.71
CA ALA A 43 6.48 14.74 14.35
C ALA A 43 5.14 14.39 14.99
N LEU A 44 4.40 13.48 14.35
CA LEU A 44 3.22 12.85 14.94
C LEU A 44 3.56 11.43 15.41
N VAL A 45 3.22 11.11 16.66
CA VAL A 45 3.32 9.76 17.22
C VAL A 45 1.93 9.25 17.55
N LYS A 46 1.54 8.13 16.94
CA LYS A 46 0.36 7.36 17.28
C LYS A 46 0.73 6.20 18.19
N GLN A 47 0.20 6.20 19.41
CA GLN A 47 0.29 5.08 20.36
C GLN A 47 -1.10 4.66 20.86
N GLY A 48 -1.15 3.66 21.74
CA GLY A 48 -2.40 3.05 22.19
C GLY A 48 -2.99 2.07 21.17
N ALA A 49 -3.70 1.05 21.66
CA ALA A 49 -4.10 -0.10 20.85
C ALA A 49 -5.24 0.18 19.84
N SER A 50 -5.97 1.29 19.99
CA SER A 50 -7.15 1.59 19.15
C SER A 50 -6.81 2.39 17.89
N THR A 51 -7.83 2.63 17.07
CA THR A 51 -7.73 3.43 15.84
C THR A 51 -7.76 4.93 16.12
N LEU A 52 -6.79 5.66 15.56
CA LEU A 52 -6.88 7.10 15.33
C LEU A 52 -7.22 7.35 13.87
N VAL A 53 -8.29 8.09 13.59
CA VAL A 53 -8.65 8.54 12.24
C VAL A 53 -8.26 10.01 12.11
N LEU A 54 -7.42 10.35 11.13
CA LEU A 54 -7.09 11.72 10.76
C LEU A 54 -7.87 12.13 9.51
N THR A 55 -8.67 13.19 9.62
CA THR A 55 -9.41 13.76 8.47
C THR A 55 -9.01 15.19 8.13
N GLY A 56 -8.26 15.87 9.01
CA GLY A 56 -7.68 17.18 8.72
C GLY A 56 -6.65 17.14 7.60
N THR A 57 -6.43 18.27 6.93
CA THR A 57 -5.34 18.42 5.95
C THR A 57 -4.06 18.77 6.70
N ASN A 58 -3.16 17.81 6.83
CA ASN A 58 -2.01 17.90 7.71
C ASN A 58 -0.74 18.27 6.96
N SER A 59 0.18 18.97 7.62
CA SER A 59 1.45 19.45 7.04
C SER A 59 2.61 19.47 8.04
N TYR A 60 2.57 18.64 9.09
CA TYR A 60 3.70 18.46 9.99
C TYR A 60 4.89 17.80 9.26
N ALA A 61 6.10 18.30 9.51
CA ALA A 61 7.25 18.01 8.64
C ALA A 61 8.15 16.85 9.09
N ALA A 62 8.20 16.50 10.38
CA ALA A 62 9.17 15.52 10.89
C ALA A 62 8.69 14.05 10.80
N GLY A 63 7.58 13.78 10.12
CA GLY A 63 7.10 12.45 9.82
C GLY A 63 6.12 11.89 10.84
N THR A 64 5.73 10.63 10.60
CA THR A 64 4.75 9.91 11.42
C THR A 64 5.36 8.65 12.01
N ILE A 65 5.11 8.39 13.29
CA ILE A 65 5.48 7.14 13.96
C ILE A 65 4.20 6.47 14.45
N ILE A 66 3.93 5.24 14.03
CA ILE A 66 2.86 4.40 14.56
C ILE A 66 3.50 3.37 15.47
N SER A 67 3.47 3.63 16.77
CA SER A 67 4.04 2.73 17.78
C SER A 67 3.14 1.53 18.05
N ALA A 68 1.81 1.72 17.97
CA ALA A 68 0.81 0.67 18.18
C ALA A 68 -0.58 1.06 17.64
N GLY A 69 -1.44 0.05 17.50
CA GLY A 69 -2.81 0.21 17.03
C GLY A 69 -2.89 0.60 15.56
N THR A 70 -3.93 1.35 15.21
CA THR A 70 -4.20 1.72 13.82
C THR A 70 -4.15 3.23 13.64
N LEU A 71 -3.44 3.70 12.61
CA LEU A 71 -3.59 5.05 12.07
C LEU A 71 -4.34 4.97 10.75
N GLN A 72 -5.49 5.63 10.66
CA GLN A 72 -6.29 5.72 9.44
C GLN A 72 -6.29 7.15 8.93
N GLY A 73 -6.07 7.30 7.62
CA GLY A 73 -6.11 8.60 6.95
C GLY A 73 -6.05 8.41 5.43
N ASN A 74 -5.62 9.43 4.71
CA ASN A 74 -5.44 9.40 3.26
C ASN A 74 -4.25 10.27 2.86
N THR A 75 -4.02 10.44 1.56
CA THR A 75 -2.89 11.25 1.06
C THR A 75 -2.91 12.73 1.45
N THR A 76 -4.03 13.26 1.96
CA THR A 76 -4.12 14.65 2.44
C THR A 76 -3.99 14.75 3.97
N SER A 77 -4.36 13.70 4.71
CA SER A 77 -4.29 13.69 6.17
C SER A 77 -3.05 13.01 6.75
N ILE A 78 -2.31 12.26 5.94
CA ILE A 78 -1.00 11.71 6.31
C ILE A 78 0.04 12.35 5.39
N PRO A 79 0.86 13.29 5.90
CA PRO A 79 1.91 13.93 5.12
C PRO A 79 2.95 12.92 4.63
N ALA A 80 3.48 13.15 3.43
CA ALA A 80 4.59 12.38 2.88
C ALA A 80 5.96 12.80 3.46
N SER A 81 6.05 13.99 4.07
CA SER A 81 7.27 14.54 4.64
C SER A 81 7.83 13.64 5.73
N ASN A 82 9.07 13.16 5.54
CA ASN A 82 9.75 12.18 6.39
C ASN A 82 9.03 10.82 6.55
N GLY A 83 8.02 10.54 5.74
CA GLY A 83 7.36 9.24 5.68
C GLY A 83 6.69 8.77 6.97
N VAL A 84 6.49 7.45 7.04
CA VAL A 84 5.89 6.75 8.18
C VAL A 84 6.81 5.62 8.65
N LEU A 85 7.11 5.60 9.95
CA LEU A 85 7.59 4.42 10.65
C LEU A 85 6.39 3.70 11.27
N ASP A 86 5.95 2.61 10.65
CA ASP A 86 4.79 1.83 11.05
C ASP A 86 5.18 0.55 11.78
N ASN A 87 4.78 0.43 13.05
CA ASN A 87 4.87 -0.80 13.85
C ASN A 87 3.49 -1.32 14.28
N GLY A 88 2.41 -0.78 13.69
CA GLY A 88 1.03 -1.20 13.92
C GLY A 88 0.32 -1.49 12.60
N ILE A 89 -0.72 -0.70 12.32
CA ILE A 89 -1.47 -0.76 11.07
C ILE A 89 -1.61 0.65 10.50
N LEU A 90 -1.13 0.85 9.28
CA LEU A 90 -1.37 2.05 8.49
C LEU A 90 -2.49 1.80 7.48
N VAL A 91 -3.61 2.52 7.61
CA VAL A 91 -4.76 2.44 6.70
C VAL A 91 -4.85 3.71 5.86
N PHE A 92 -4.73 3.54 4.54
CA PHE A 92 -5.14 4.53 3.56
C PHE A 92 -6.59 4.31 3.16
N ASP A 93 -7.45 5.10 3.77
CA ASP A 93 -8.86 5.30 3.44
C ASP A 93 -9.00 6.28 2.27
N GLN A 94 -8.72 5.78 1.08
CA GLN A 94 -8.49 6.61 -0.10
C GLN A 94 -9.73 6.62 -1.00
N ALA A 95 -10.63 7.59 -0.80
CA ALA A 95 -11.84 7.76 -1.60
C ALA A 95 -11.58 8.39 -3.00
N ALA A 96 -10.68 9.38 -3.07
CA ALA A 96 -10.27 10.03 -4.32
C ALA A 96 -8.86 9.58 -4.73
N ASN A 97 -8.48 9.72 -6.00
CA ASN A 97 -7.12 9.35 -6.42
C ASN A 97 -6.06 10.18 -5.69
N GLY A 98 -4.93 9.56 -5.36
CA GLY A 98 -3.83 10.22 -4.67
C GLY A 98 -2.49 9.50 -4.87
N THR A 99 -1.40 10.24 -4.70
CA THR A 99 -0.04 9.68 -4.68
C THR A 99 0.56 9.89 -3.30
N TYR A 100 1.12 8.84 -2.72
CA TYR A 100 1.92 8.92 -1.50
C TYR A 100 3.40 8.73 -1.85
N SER A 101 4.21 9.77 -1.64
CA SER A 101 5.64 9.78 -1.93
C SER A 101 6.53 9.55 -0.70
N GLY A 102 5.94 9.49 0.49
CA GLY A 102 6.66 9.16 1.71
C GLY A 102 7.04 7.68 1.74
N ASN A 103 8.19 7.37 2.35
CA ASN A 103 8.57 6.00 2.62
C ASN A 103 7.74 5.47 3.79
N ILE A 104 7.21 4.25 3.68
CA ILE A 104 6.55 3.50 4.74
C ILE A 104 7.50 2.37 5.15
N THR A 105 7.91 2.38 6.40
CA THR A 105 8.93 1.47 6.96
C THR A 105 8.44 0.82 8.23
N GLY A 106 9.16 -0.16 8.77
CA GLY A 106 8.87 -0.77 10.08
C GLY A 106 8.27 -2.17 9.99
N THR A 107 7.73 -2.67 11.10
CA THR A 107 7.19 -4.04 11.18
C THR A 107 5.69 -4.14 10.91
N GLY A 108 5.01 -3.00 10.77
CA GLY A 108 3.56 -2.89 10.65
C GLY A 108 3.01 -3.34 9.30
N SER A 109 1.68 -3.36 9.22
CA SER A 109 0.92 -3.78 8.03
C SER A 109 0.24 -2.61 7.35
N PHE A 110 0.14 -2.69 6.02
CA PHE A 110 -0.44 -1.64 5.21
C PHE A 110 -1.81 -2.06 4.65
N VAL A 111 -2.80 -1.17 4.73
CA VAL A 111 -4.15 -1.39 4.20
C VAL A 111 -4.54 -0.27 3.25
N LYS A 112 -4.97 -0.64 2.04
CA LYS A 112 -5.63 0.25 1.08
C LYS A 112 -7.11 -0.09 1.01
N GLN A 113 -7.96 0.91 1.24
CA GLN A 113 -9.42 0.78 1.12
C GLN A 113 -10.04 1.95 0.34
N ASN A 114 -11.36 1.85 0.11
CA ASN A 114 -12.17 2.80 -0.65
C ASN A 114 -11.80 2.96 -2.13
N ALA A 115 -12.66 3.65 -2.89
CA ALA A 115 -12.72 3.54 -4.35
C ALA A 115 -11.52 4.15 -5.12
N GLY A 116 -10.77 5.07 -4.51
CA GLY A 116 -9.70 5.79 -5.18
C GLY A 116 -8.50 4.92 -5.56
N THR A 117 -7.72 5.40 -6.51
CA THR A 117 -6.39 4.87 -6.81
C THR A 117 -5.38 5.50 -5.87
N LEU A 118 -4.63 4.66 -5.15
CA LEU A 118 -3.47 5.08 -4.39
C LEU A 118 -2.20 4.64 -5.12
N ILE A 119 -1.39 5.62 -5.53
CA ILE A 119 -0.08 5.39 -6.09
C ILE A 119 0.96 5.49 -4.98
N LEU A 120 1.68 4.40 -4.71
CA LEU A 120 2.86 4.42 -3.84
C LEU A 120 4.09 4.72 -4.71
N SER A 121 4.77 5.83 -4.42
CA SER A 121 5.99 6.25 -5.13
C SER A 121 7.22 6.31 -4.24
N GLY A 122 7.04 6.25 -2.91
CA GLY A 122 8.14 6.08 -1.96
C GLY A 122 8.77 4.67 -2.03
N THR A 123 9.94 4.53 -1.40
CA THR A 123 10.61 3.22 -1.22
C THR A 123 10.14 2.62 0.09
N ASN A 124 9.20 1.69 0.00
CA ASN A 124 8.56 1.11 1.18
C ASN A 124 9.28 -0.17 1.61
N THR A 125 9.37 -0.40 2.92
CA THR A 125 10.06 -1.55 3.53
C THR A 125 9.31 -2.14 4.72
N TYR A 126 8.01 -1.83 4.88
CA TYR A 126 7.19 -2.42 5.94
C TYR A 126 7.07 -3.94 5.79
N ALA A 127 7.14 -4.67 6.91
CA ALA A 127 7.22 -6.14 6.90
C ALA A 127 5.88 -6.87 7.09
N GLY A 128 4.85 -6.21 7.62
CA GLY A 128 3.58 -6.84 8.02
C GLY A 128 2.64 -7.22 6.86
N GLY A 129 3.02 -6.95 5.62
CA GLY A 129 2.24 -7.27 4.42
C GLY A 129 1.27 -6.17 4.00
N THR A 130 0.58 -6.41 2.89
CA THR A 130 -0.32 -5.46 2.22
C THR A 130 -1.71 -6.06 2.08
N THR A 131 -2.75 -5.32 2.46
CA THR A 131 -4.15 -5.69 2.22
C THR A 131 -4.84 -4.64 1.36
N ILE A 132 -5.52 -5.07 0.30
CA ILE A 132 -6.29 -4.22 -0.61
C ILE A 132 -7.75 -4.65 -0.53
N THR A 133 -8.59 -3.83 0.10
CA THR A 133 -10.03 -4.13 0.27
C THR A 133 -10.91 -3.36 -0.71
N GLY A 134 -10.39 -2.31 -1.36
CA GLY A 134 -11.14 -1.53 -2.33
C GLY A 134 -10.27 -0.58 -3.16
N GLY A 135 -10.80 -0.26 -4.35
CA GLY A 135 -10.14 0.62 -5.32
C GLY A 135 -8.88 -0.01 -5.88
N THR A 136 -7.90 0.85 -6.16
CA THR A 136 -6.66 0.44 -6.82
C THR A 136 -5.46 0.79 -5.95
N LEU A 137 -4.58 -0.19 -5.72
CA LEU A 137 -3.21 0.07 -5.26
C LEU A 137 -2.27 -0.04 -6.45
N GLN A 138 -1.49 1.00 -6.71
CA GLN A 138 -0.52 1.05 -7.81
C GLN A 138 0.88 1.32 -7.28
N GLY A 139 1.87 0.61 -7.83
CA GLY A 139 3.29 0.84 -7.60
C GLY A 139 4.14 -0.10 -8.46
N SER A 140 5.44 -0.14 -8.20
CA SER A 140 6.34 -1.14 -8.76
C SER A 140 6.85 -2.09 -7.68
N THR A 141 7.68 -3.06 -8.07
CA THR A 141 8.43 -3.93 -7.13
C THR A 141 9.36 -3.18 -6.16
N THR A 142 9.70 -1.91 -6.42
CA THR A 142 10.46 -1.07 -5.47
C THR A 142 9.56 -0.26 -4.53
N ASN A 143 8.26 -0.19 -4.83
CA ASN A 143 7.29 0.57 -4.04
C ASN A 143 6.41 -0.34 -3.19
N ILE A 144 6.13 -1.56 -3.63
CA ILE A 144 5.33 -2.53 -2.87
C ILE A 144 6.30 -3.59 -2.32
N PRO A 145 6.50 -3.67 -0.99
CA PRO A 145 7.40 -4.65 -0.39
C PRO A 145 6.99 -6.08 -0.72
N SER A 146 7.96 -6.98 -0.88
CA SER A 146 7.75 -8.39 -1.25
C SER A 146 7.22 -9.28 -0.11
N GLY A 147 6.43 -8.72 0.81
CA GLY A 147 5.67 -9.46 1.82
C GLY A 147 4.36 -10.02 1.25
N PRO A 148 3.56 -10.73 2.06
CA PRO A 148 2.25 -11.23 1.64
C PRO A 148 1.33 -10.11 1.20
N VAL A 149 0.59 -10.33 0.11
CA VAL A 149 -0.46 -9.44 -0.39
C VAL A 149 -1.80 -10.15 -0.39
N LEU A 150 -2.77 -9.60 0.35
CA LEU A 150 -4.18 -9.96 0.23
C LEU A 150 -4.86 -8.95 -0.70
N ASN A 151 -5.05 -9.32 -1.96
CA ASN A 151 -5.69 -8.50 -2.98
C ASN A 151 -7.15 -8.92 -3.17
N ASN A 152 -8.08 -8.13 -2.66
CA ASN A 152 -9.53 -8.31 -2.90
C ASN A 152 -10.11 -7.24 -3.83
N SER A 153 -9.27 -6.44 -4.51
CA SER A 153 -9.72 -5.40 -5.44
C SER A 153 -8.79 -5.33 -6.66
N ILE A 154 -8.02 -4.25 -6.85
CA ILE A 154 -7.09 -4.12 -7.97
C ILE A 154 -5.68 -3.83 -7.46
N LEU A 155 -4.73 -4.67 -7.87
CA LEU A 155 -3.29 -4.45 -7.70
C LEU A 155 -2.67 -4.17 -9.07
N ILE A 156 -2.05 -3.01 -9.23
CA ILE A 156 -1.30 -2.64 -10.43
C ILE A 156 0.19 -2.60 -10.11
N PHE A 157 0.96 -3.39 -10.86
CA PHE A 157 2.38 -3.19 -11.02
C PHE A 157 2.63 -2.33 -12.28
N ASP A 158 2.84 -1.00 -12.19
CA ASP A 158 3.67 -0.38 -13.23
C ASP A 158 5.12 -0.63 -12.98
N GLN A 159 5.66 -1.41 -13.89
CA GLN A 159 7.01 -1.89 -13.82
C GLN A 159 7.75 -1.33 -15.05
N PRO A 160 8.47 -0.19 -14.92
CA PRO A 160 9.20 0.41 -16.04
C PRO A 160 10.53 -0.30 -16.33
N THR A 161 11.11 -0.98 -15.34
CA THR A 161 12.38 -1.73 -15.41
C THR A 161 12.19 -3.14 -14.88
N THR A 162 13.17 -4.03 -15.02
CA THR A 162 13.05 -5.40 -14.48
C THR A 162 12.92 -5.41 -12.95
N GLY A 163 12.00 -6.22 -12.42
CA GLY A 163 11.81 -6.42 -10.99
C GLY A 163 11.23 -7.79 -10.65
N VAL A 164 11.54 -8.27 -9.44
CA VAL A 164 11.06 -9.55 -8.91
C VAL A 164 10.13 -9.29 -7.73
N PHE A 165 8.94 -9.87 -7.74
CA PHE A 165 8.04 -9.91 -6.60
C PHE A 165 7.96 -11.35 -6.06
N SER A 166 8.54 -11.57 -4.87
CA SER A 166 8.61 -12.89 -4.25
C SER A 166 7.50 -13.18 -3.23
N GLY A 167 6.74 -12.15 -2.83
CA GLY A 167 5.66 -12.30 -1.87
C GLY A 167 4.48 -13.09 -2.46
N PRO A 168 3.77 -13.91 -1.67
CA PRO A 168 2.54 -14.55 -2.13
C PRO A 168 1.43 -13.51 -2.29
N ILE A 169 0.69 -13.60 -3.39
CA ILE A 169 -0.51 -12.82 -3.68
C ILE A 169 -1.72 -13.74 -3.57
N SER A 170 -2.70 -13.35 -2.77
CA SER A 170 -3.93 -14.11 -2.49
C SER A 170 -5.16 -13.20 -2.62
N GLY A 171 -6.36 -13.79 -2.55
CA GLY A 171 -7.64 -13.04 -2.56
C GLY A 171 -8.39 -13.11 -3.89
N THR A 172 -9.44 -12.31 -4.03
CA THR A 172 -10.34 -12.37 -5.19
C THR A 172 -10.08 -11.27 -6.24
N GLY A 173 -9.09 -10.42 -6.01
CA GLY A 173 -8.81 -9.23 -6.81
C GLY A 173 -8.06 -9.51 -8.10
N MET A 174 -8.06 -8.51 -8.98
CA MET A 174 -7.34 -8.52 -10.26
C MET A 174 -5.90 -8.07 -10.09
N LEU A 175 -5.00 -8.64 -10.88
CA LEU A 175 -3.62 -8.20 -11.03
C LEU A 175 -3.44 -7.57 -12.42
N ILE A 176 -2.83 -6.39 -12.47
CA ILE A 176 -2.49 -5.72 -13.73
C ILE A 176 -0.99 -5.47 -13.77
N LYS A 177 -0.35 -5.91 -14.85
CA LYS A 177 1.03 -5.58 -15.21
C LYS A 177 1.00 -4.54 -16.32
N GLN A 178 1.64 -3.40 -16.11
CA GLN A 178 1.79 -2.35 -17.13
C GLN A 178 3.23 -1.84 -17.22
N ASN A 179 3.48 -0.93 -18.18
CA ASN A 179 4.79 -0.38 -18.55
C ASN A 179 5.79 -1.42 -19.09
N ALA A 180 6.89 -0.94 -19.69
CA ALA A 180 7.77 -1.74 -20.57
C ALA A 180 8.64 -2.80 -19.86
N GLY A 181 8.82 -2.73 -18.54
CA GLY A 181 9.73 -3.59 -17.80
C GLY A 181 9.25 -5.04 -17.67
N LEU A 182 10.18 -5.91 -17.24
CA LEU A 182 9.91 -7.29 -16.87
C LEU A 182 9.46 -7.36 -15.40
N LEU A 183 8.28 -7.92 -15.15
CA LEU A 183 7.84 -8.33 -13.82
C LEU A 183 8.00 -9.85 -13.70
N ILE A 184 8.81 -10.30 -12.75
CA ILE A 184 8.91 -11.71 -12.39
C ILE A 184 8.08 -11.93 -11.12
N LEU A 185 7.03 -12.74 -11.21
CA LEU A 185 6.32 -13.25 -10.04
C LEU A 185 6.96 -14.58 -9.65
N SER A 186 7.56 -14.64 -8.46
CA SER A 186 8.23 -15.86 -7.97
C SER A 186 7.59 -16.42 -6.70
N GLY A 187 6.65 -15.69 -6.09
CA GLY A 187 5.87 -16.15 -4.95
C GLY A 187 4.83 -17.21 -5.36
N ALA A 188 4.42 -18.05 -4.41
CA ALA A 188 3.30 -18.96 -4.59
C ALA A 188 1.98 -18.17 -4.49
N ASN A 189 1.34 -17.95 -5.63
CA ASN A 189 0.17 -17.09 -5.73
C ASN A 189 -1.12 -17.93 -5.75
N SER A 190 -2.17 -17.42 -5.10
CA SER A 190 -3.46 -18.10 -4.94
C SER A 190 -4.65 -17.17 -5.18
N TYR A 191 -4.42 -15.99 -5.75
CA TYR A 191 -5.50 -15.08 -6.11
C TYR A 191 -6.36 -15.67 -7.23
N THR A 192 -7.68 -15.40 -7.21
CA THR A 192 -8.63 -15.99 -8.16
C THR A 192 -9.12 -15.02 -9.22
N GLY A 193 -8.81 -13.72 -9.08
CA GLY A 193 -9.12 -12.73 -10.11
C GLY A 193 -8.22 -12.85 -11.34
N SER A 194 -8.59 -12.14 -12.40
CA SER A 194 -7.84 -12.14 -13.66
C SER A 194 -6.47 -11.49 -13.55
N THR A 195 -5.57 -11.90 -14.44
CA THR A 195 -4.29 -11.24 -14.68
C THR A 195 -4.34 -10.52 -16.02
N THR A 196 -4.14 -9.20 -16.05
CA THR A 196 -4.09 -8.43 -17.30
C THR A 196 -2.69 -7.88 -17.54
N ILE A 197 -2.14 -8.10 -18.73
CA ILE A 197 -0.85 -7.57 -19.15
C ILE A 197 -1.12 -6.51 -20.22
N THR A 198 -0.88 -5.25 -19.87
CA THR A 198 -1.07 -4.10 -20.79
C THR A 198 0.23 -3.58 -21.37
N GLY A 199 1.39 -4.06 -20.87
CA GLY A 199 2.70 -3.70 -21.40
C GLY A 199 3.85 -4.48 -20.76
N GLY A 200 4.96 -4.56 -21.51
CA GLY A 200 6.19 -5.22 -21.07
C GLY A 200 6.05 -6.74 -20.98
N ILE A 201 6.81 -7.34 -20.07
CA ILE A 201 6.85 -8.79 -19.88
C ILE A 201 6.34 -9.15 -18.49
N LEU A 202 5.43 -10.11 -18.39
CA LEU A 202 5.14 -10.84 -17.16
C LEU A 202 5.76 -12.23 -17.25
N GLN A 203 6.63 -12.57 -16.30
CA GLN A 203 7.25 -13.90 -16.19
C GLN A 203 6.82 -14.58 -14.89
N GLY A 204 6.50 -15.87 -14.99
CA GLY A 204 6.22 -16.74 -13.85
C GLY A 204 6.18 -18.20 -14.24
N ASN A 205 5.73 -19.05 -13.32
CA ASN A 205 5.39 -20.46 -13.51
C ASN A 205 3.99 -20.78 -12.96
N THR A 206 3.58 -22.04 -13.05
CA THR A 206 2.29 -22.56 -12.58
C THR A 206 2.01 -22.39 -11.08
N ASN A 207 3.03 -22.19 -10.24
CA ASN A 207 2.84 -21.84 -8.82
C ASN A 207 2.67 -20.33 -8.60
N SER A 208 3.18 -19.50 -9.51
CA SER A 208 3.17 -18.04 -9.38
C SER A 208 2.10 -17.34 -10.23
N ILE A 209 1.54 -18.01 -11.23
CA ILE A 209 0.43 -17.49 -12.02
C ILE A 209 -0.73 -18.47 -11.83
N PRO A 210 -1.72 -18.14 -10.98
CA PRO A 210 -2.88 -18.98 -10.74
C PRO A 210 -3.68 -19.22 -12.03
N SER A 211 -4.50 -20.27 -12.05
CA SER A 211 -5.40 -20.63 -13.16
C SER A 211 -6.64 -19.72 -13.28
N GLY A 212 -6.46 -18.41 -13.12
CA GLY A 212 -7.46 -17.40 -13.44
C GLY A 212 -7.16 -16.74 -14.79
N SER A 213 -8.20 -16.24 -15.45
CA SER A 213 -8.13 -15.63 -16.79
C SER A 213 -6.91 -14.73 -16.98
N VAL A 214 -6.02 -15.10 -17.90
CA VAL A 214 -4.91 -14.25 -18.35
C VAL A 214 -5.32 -13.51 -19.62
N ILE A 215 -5.42 -12.18 -19.53
CA ILE A 215 -5.63 -11.29 -20.67
C ILE A 215 -4.27 -10.73 -21.07
N ASP A 216 -3.66 -11.29 -22.11
CA ASP A 216 -2.35 -10.86 -22.61
C ASP A 216 -2.51 -9.90 -23.81
N ASN A 217 -2.16 -8.63 -23.60
CA ASN A 217 -2.02 -7.63 -24.66
C ASN A 217 -0.55 -7.21 -24.87
N ALA A 218 0.41 -7.98 -24.35
CA ALA A 218 1.84 -7.72 -24.48
C ALA A 218 2.66 -9.01 -24.57
N THR A 219 3.42 -9.37 -23.53
CA THR A 219 4.20 -10.61 -23.51
C THR A 219 4.04 -11.33 -22.18
N PHE A 220 3.56 -12.56 -22.25
CA PHE A 220 3.52 -13.51 -21.14
C PHE A 220 4.57 -14.62 -21.31
N VAL A 221 5.41 -14.85 -20.30
CA VAL A 221 6.45 -15.89 -20.28
C VAL A 221 6.18 -16.87 -19.15
N LEU A 222 6.05 -18.15 -19.52
CA LEU A 222 6.04 -19.26 -18.57
C LEU A 222 7.43 -19.91 -18.53
N ASP A 223 8.04 -19.90 -17.35
CA ASP A 223 9.38 -20.43 -17.11
C ASP A 223 9.31 -21.55 -16.05
N GLN A 224 9.11 -22.78 -16.52
CA GLN A 224 8.97 -23.96 -15.68
C GLN A 224 9.94 -25.06 -16.11
N ASN A 225 10.64 -25.66 -15.14
CA ASN A 225 11.61 -26.74 -15.36
C ASN A 225 10.98 -28.15 -15.26
N PHE A 226 9.66 -28.23 -15.09
CA PHE A 226 8.88 -29.47 -14.99
C PHE A 226 7.50 -29.27 -15.63
N ASP A 227 6.88 -30.38 -16.05
CA ASP A 227 5.54 -30.37 -16.62
C ASP A 227 4.51 -29.91 -15.58
N GLY A 228 3.73 -28.88 -15.93
CA GLY A 228 2.61 -28.36 -15.14
C GLY A 228 1.39 -28.16 -16.03
N THR A 229 0.19 -28.36 -15.47
CA THR A 229 -1.07 -28.16 -16.19
C THR A 229 -1.54 -26.72 -16.02
N PHE A 230 -1.79 -26.02 -17.13
CA PHE A 230 -2.37 -24.68 -17.14
C PHE A 230 -3.83 -24.78 -17.62
N GLY A 231 -4.78 -24.28 -16.82
CA GLY A 231 -6.22 -24.42 -17.09
C GLY A 231 -6.83 -23.32 -17.96
N GLU A 232 -6.02 -22.42 -18.52
CA GLU A 232 -6.50 -21.22 -19.20
C GLU A 232 -7.01 -21.47 -20.62
N VAL A 233 -8.06 -20.73 -20.99
CA VAL A 233 -8.43 -20.47 -22.39
C VAL A 233 -7.73 -19.17 -22.77
N PHE A 234 -6.72 -19.23 -23.64
CA PHE A 234 -6.24 -18.03 -24.32
C PHE A 234 -7.30 -17.66 -25.36
N PRO A 235 -8.13 -16.60 -25.20
CA PRO A 235 -8.93 -16.13 -26.30
C PRO A 235 -7.96 -15.68 -27.39
N ASP A 236 -7.91 -16.44 -28.48
CA ASP A 236 -7.11 -16.20 -29.67
C ASP A 236 -7.18 -14.72 -30.06
N GLN A 237 -6.08 -13.99 -29.86
CA GLN A 237 -5.88 -12.70 -30.50
C GLN A 237 -5.52 -13.04 -31.95
N GLY A 238 -6.55 -13.12 -32.78
CA GLY A 238 -6.49 -13.64 -34.13
C GLY A 238 -5.18 -13.32 -34.87
N LEU A 239 -4.56 -14.39 -35.38
CA LEU A 239 -3.42 -14.37 -36.29
C LEU A 239 -3.60 -13.32 -37.41
N PHE A 240 -2.66 -12.38 -37.51
CA PHE A 240 -2.27 -11.73 -38.77
C PHE A 240 -0.75 -11.64 -38.86
#